data_AF-A0A031I2F4-F1
#
_entry.id   AF-A0A031I2F4-F1
#
_cell.length_a   1.000
_cell.length_b   1.000
_cell.length_c   1.000
_cell.angle_alpha   90.00
_cell.angle_beta   90.00
_cell.angle_gamma   90.00
#
_symmetry.space_group_name_H-M   'P 1'
#
loop_
_entity.id
_entity.type
_entity.pdbx_description
1 polymer ?
#
loop_
_entity_poly.entity_id
_entity_poly.type
_entity_poly.pdbx_seq_one_letter_code
_entity_poly.pdbx_strand_id
1 'polypeptide(L)'
;MMLLGLRGVGKTVLLNEIGRIAESEGLLVSRLESPEGESLARLLYPEMRKVMRALSGVATAKHIAARGLRGLRNFAAAFKIEIAGVEVGVEPEVGLADTGDLQYDLPDLFLVIGKAAQAAGRGWALLIDEVQYLSNADLSALIVALHRIAQEGLPVILVGAGLPQIARLAGEAKSYAERLFHYPPIGALDPVSAGQAIEKPIIEEQATITADALRLIVERTKGYPFFLQEWASVVWNDAAGPEIQLADAENAYTETLALLDDGFFKVRIDRLTKAEVQFVKAIAQLGDGPYAMADIAQAMSRTQKSLGPVRSSVIAKGMIYSTDHGYLDFSVPLFADYMRRQG
;
A
#
# COMPACT_ATOMS: atom_id res chain seq x y z
N MET A 1 5.25 9.84 -6.39
CA MET A 1 5.68 8.44 -6.61
C MET A 1 4.54 7.50 -6.21
N MET A 2 4.39 6.37 -6.90
CA MET A 2 3.40 5.33 -6.58
C MET A 2 4.10 3.95 -6.55
N LEU A 3 4.39 3.43 -5.36
CA LEU A 3 5.02 2.13 -5.16
C LEU A 3 4.04 1.00 -5.52
N LEU A 4 4.40 0.19 -6.52
CA LEU A 4 3.53 -0.87 -7.03
C LEU A 4 4.01 -2.23 -6.56
N GLY A 5 3.23 -2.92 -5.75
CA GLY A 5 3.64 -4.23 -5.27
C GLY A 5 2.50 -5.05 -4.69
N LEU A 6 2.69 -6.36 -4.69
CA LEU A 6 1.73 -7.30 -4.10
C LEU A 6 1.66 -7.11 -2.58
N ARG A 7 0.71 -7.75 -1.91
CA ARG A 7 0.63 -7.69 -0.44
C ARG A 7 1.87 -8.33 0.18
N GLY A 8 2.30 -7.86 1.35
CA GLY A 8 3.41 -8.45 2.13
C GLY A 8 4.83 -8.29 1.55
N VAL A 9 5.00 -7.53 0.46
CA VAL A 9 6.33 -7.18 -0.10
C VAL A 9 7.01 -6.00 0.61
N GLY A 10 6.49 -5.53 1.75
CA GLY A 10 7.11 -4.45 2.53
C GLY A 10 6.77 -3.02 2.08
N LYS A 11 5.71 -2.81 1.28
CA LYS A 11 5.29 -1.47 0.84
C LYS A 11 5.07 -0.49 2.00
N THR A 12 4.29 -0.90 3.01
CA THR A 12 4.00 -0.09 4.21
C THR A 12 5.27 0.24 4.99
N VAL A 13 6.18 -0.73 5.12
CA VAL A 13 7.48 -0.53 5.77
C VAL A 13 8.30 0.52 5.01
N LEU A 14 8.35 0.43 3.69
CA LEU A 14 9.05 1.41 2.84
C LEU A 14 8.40 2.80 2.91
N LEU A 15 7.06 2.90 2.91
CA LEU A 15 6.36 4.17 3.14
C LEU A 15 6.72 4.78 4.50
N ASN A 16 6.77 3.96 5.56
CA ASN A 16 7.15 4.42 6.89
C ASN A 16 8.59 4.92 6.96
N GLU A 17 9.53 4.25 6.28
CA GLU A 17 10.92 4.70 6.15
C GLU A 17 11.00 6.05 5.43
N ILE A 18 10.31 6.18 4.29
CA ILE A 18 10.23 7.44 3.54
C ILE A 18 9.66 8.56 4.42
N GLY A 19 8.65 8.26 5.23
CA GLY A 19 8.11 9.21 6.21
C GLY A 19 9.13 9.65 7.25
N ARG A 20 9.90 8.72 7.81
CA ARG A 20 10.99 9.03 8.77
C ARG A 20 12.07 9.91 8.14
N ILE A 21 12.47 9.60 6.90
CA ILE A 21 13.42 10.43 6.14
C ILE A 21 12.85 11.84 5.92
N ALA A 22 11.60 11.94 5.45
CA ALA A 22 10.95 13.24 5.23
C ALA A 22 10.84 14.08 6.51
N GLU A 23 10.52 13.48 7.64
CA GLU A 23 10.51 14.14 8.96
C GLU A 23 11.90 14.65 9.33
N SER A 24 12.95 13.84 9.12
CA SER A 24 14.34 14.24 9.41
C SER A 24 14.84 15.39 8.53
N GLU A 25 14.32 15.49 7.31
CA GLU A 25 14.55 16.59 6.36
C GLU A 25 13.65 17.81 6.62
N GLY A 26 12.86 17.79 7.70
CA GLY A 26 12.04 18.93 8.15
C GLY A 26 10.69 19.09 7.46
N LEU A 27 10.22 18.08 6.72
CA LEU A 27 8.87 18.07 6.14
C LEU A 27 7.83 17.74 7.22
N LEU A 28 6.64 18.30 7.07
CA LEU A 28 5.46 17.82 7.76
C LEU A 28 4.98 16.55 7.07
N VAL A 29 4.69 15.49 7.81
CA VAL A 29 4.27 14.21 7.24
C VAL A 29 2.85 13.86 7.66
N SER A 30 2.04 13.50 6.67
CA SER A 30 0.69 12.95 6.86
C SER A 30 0.67 11.54 6.30
N ARG A 31 0.18 10.58 7.10
CA ARG A 31 0.08 9.17 6.72
C ARG A 31 -1.38 8.76 6.70
N LEU A 32 -1.80 8.15 5.60
CA LEU A 32 -3.15 7.66 5.39
C LEU A 32 -3.09 6.19 4.99
N GLU A 33 -4.02 5.42 5.53
CA GLU A 33 -4.43 4.15 4.97
C GLU A 33 -5.80 4.36 4.36
N SER A 34 -6.03 3.88 3.13
CA SER A 34 -7.33 3.99 2.47
C SER A 34 -8.17 2.73 2.74
N PRO A 35 -9.05 2.69 3.75
CA PRO A 35 -9.96 1.56 3.91
C PRO A 35 -10.99 1.53 2.77
N GLU A 36 -11.53 0.35 2.51
CA GLU A 36 -12.55 0.15 1.49
C GLU A 36 -13.84 0.91 1.86
N GLY A 37 -14.32 1.76 0.95
CA GLY A 37 -15.60 2.49 1.11
C GLY A 37 -15.54 3.80 1.90
N GLU A 38 -14.37 4.21 2.39
CA GLU A 38 -14.21 5.52 3.06
C GLU A 38 -13.87 6.63 2.06
N SER A 39 -14.35 7.85 2.33
CA SER A 39 -14.10 8.98 1.44
C SER A 39 -12.71 9.58 1.69
N LEU A 40 -11.99 9.88 0.60
CA LEU A 40 -10.70 10.58 0.70
C LEU A 40 -10.81 11.93 1.40
N ALA A 41 -11.93 12.63 1.24
CA ALA A 41 -12.18 13.90 1.93
C ALA A 41 -12.11 13.74 3.46
N ARG A 42 -12.72 12.67 4.00
CA ARG A 42 -12.73 12.36 5.43
C ARG A 42 -11.36 11.94 5.95
N LEU A 43 -10.61 11.19 5.15
CA LEU A 43 -9.24 10.78 5.47
C LEU A 43 -8.27 11.98 5.49
N LEU A 44 -8.36 12.87 4.49
CA LEU A 44 -7.46 14.01 4.36
C LEU A 44 -7.77 15.16 5.34
N TYR A 45 -9.03 15.39 5.68
CA TYR A 45 -9.43 16.51 6.54
C TYR A 45 -8.61 16.63 7.85
N PRO A 46 -8.51 15.59 8.71
CA PRO A 46 -7.76 15.70 9.96
C PRO A 46 -6.27 15.96 9.71
N GLU A 47 -5.69 15.37 8.66
CA GLU A 47 -4.28 15.53 8.31
C GLU A 47 -3.96 16.94 7.78
N MET A 48 -4.78 17.44 6.85
CA MET A 48 -4.66 18.83 6.35
C MET A 48 -4.82 19.84 7.49
N ARG A 49 -5.73 19.58 8.45
CA ARG A 49 -5.89 20.42 9.64
C ARG A 49 -4.65 20.43 10.53
N LYS A 50 -4.03 19.27 10.78
CA LYS A 50 -2.78 19.17 11.55
C LYS A 50 -1.65 19.95 10.88
N VAL A 51 -1.47 19.78 9.58
CA VAL A 51 -0.45 20.47 8.77
C VAL A 51 -0.66 21.99 8.82
N MET A 52 -1.87 22.45 8.55
CA MET A 52 -2.21 23.88 8.63
C MET A 52 -1.98 24.46 10.02
N ARG A 53 -2.35 23.74 11.09
CA ARG A 53 -2.08 24.17 12.47
C ARG A 53 -0.59 24.30 12.74
N ALA A 54 0.24 23.33 12.33
CA ALA A 54 1.68 23.41 12.46
C ALA A 54 2.27 24.62 11.71
N LEU A 55 1.85 24.85 10.47
CA LEU A 55 2.28 25.99 9.66
C LEU A 55 1.83 27.33 10.24
N SER A 56 0.67 27.38 10.89
CA SER A 56 0.15 28.62 11.52
C SER A 56 1.02 29.13 12.67
N GLY A 57 1.84 28.25 13.28
CA GLY A 57 2.82 28.62 14.29
C GLY A 57 4.05 29.36 13.73
N VAL A 58 4.26 29.33 12.40
CA VAL A 58 5.39 30.00 11.74
C VAL A 58 4.94 31.39 11.28
N ALA A 59 5.64 32.43 11.74
CA ALA A 59 5.23 33.83 11.52
C ALA A 59 4.99 34.19 10.03
N THR A 60 5.87 33.71 9.14
CA THR A 60 5.80 33.97 7.69
C THR A 60 4.65 33.23 6.99
N ALA A 61 4.16 32.13 7.56
CA ALA A 61 3.05 31.34 7.00
C ALA A 61 1.72 31.57 7.70
N LYS A 62 1.71 32.23 8.86
CA LYS A 62 0.57 32.39 9.77
C LYS A 62 -0.72 32.82 9.06
N HIS A 63 -0.66 33.87 8.24
CA HIS A 63 -1.85 34.38 7.54
C HIS A 63 -2.39 33.42 6.49
N ILE A 64 -1.51 32.76 5.73
CA ILE A 64 -1.89 31.77 4.70
C ILE A 64 -2.49 30.54 5.35
N ALA A 65 -1.85 30.02 6.40
CA ALA A 65 -2.33 28.88 7.16
C ALA A 65 -3.68 29.16 7.85
N ALA A 66 -3.86 30.35 8.43
CA ALA A 66 -5.14 30.75 9.02
C ALA A 66 -6.27 30.81 7.98
N ARG A 67 -5.99 31.31 6.77
CA ARG A 67 -6.93 31.25 5.63
C ARG A 67 -7.26 29.81 5.25
N GLY A 68 -6.24 28.96 5.22
CA GLY A 68 -6.38 27.51 5.01
C GLY A 68 -7.31 26.82 6.01
N LEU A 69 -7.16 27.13 7.30
CA LEU A 69 -8.02 26.60 8.36
C LEU A 69 -9.49 27.02 8.19
N ARG A 70 -9.74 28.25 7.72
CA ARG A 70 -11.10 28.70 7.36
C ARG A 70 -11.65 27.93 6.15
N GLY A 71 -10.86 27.74 5.11
CA GLY A 71 -11.22 26.91 3.96
C GLY A 71 -11.52 25.46 4.34
N LEU A 72 -10.73 24.87 5.24
CA LEU A 72 -10.99 23.52 5.76
C LEU A 72 -12.34 23.42 6.48
N ARG A 73 -12.81 24.49 7.12
CA ARG A 73 -14.15 24.51 7.72
C ARG A 73 -15.25 24.40 6.65
N ASN A 74 -15.11 25.11 5.52
CA ASN A 74 -16.05 24.99 4.40
C ASN A 74 -16.04 23.58 3.83
N PHE A 75 -14.85 23.03 3.63
CA PHE A 75 -14.66 21.67 3.14
C PHE A 75 -15.37 20.64 4.04
N ALA A 76 -15.15 20.70 5.35
CA ALA A 76 -15.83 19.82 6.29
C ALA A 76 -17.36 19.95 6.23
N ALA A 77 -17.88 21.17 6.10
CA ALA A 77 -19.32 21.38 5.95
C ALA A 77 -19.86 20.78 4.64
N ALA A 78 -19.17 21.00 3.52
CA ALA A 78 -19.57 20.52 2.21
C ALA A 78 -19.59 18.98 2.13
N PHE A 79 -18.61 18.33 2.76
CA PHE A 79 -18.49 16.86 2.82
C PHE A 79 -19.13 16.22 4.07
N LYS A 80 -19.87 16.99 4.88
CA LYS A 80 -20.55 16.53 6.11
C LYS A 80 -19.62 15.75 7.05
N ILE A 81 -18.42 16.29 7.27
CA ILE A 81 -17.42 15.70 8.17
C ILE A 81 -17.71 16.20 9.58
N GLU A 82 -17.94 15.28 10.52
CA GLU A 82 -18.14 15.63 11.93
C GLU A 82 -16.85 16.19 12.54
N ILE A 83 -16.92 17.40 13.09
CA ILE A 83 -15.79 18.04 13.75
C ILE A 83 -16.04 18.03 15.26
N ALA A 84 -15.31 17.19 15.98
CA ALA A 84 -15.27 17.26 17.44
C ALA A 84 -14.48 18.50 17.89
N GLY A 85 -15.07 19.33 18.76
CA GLY A 85 -14.39 20.47 19.37
C GLY A 85 -14.16 21.66 18.43
N VAL A 86 -15.17 22.02 17.61
CA VAL A 86 -15.14 23.24 16.80
C VAL A 86 -14.78 24.43 17.70
N GLU A 87 -13.66 25.09 17.40
CA GLU A 87 -13.35 26.43 17.91
C GLU A 87 -14.42 27.37 17.36
N VAL A 88 -15.44 27.63 18.19
CA VAL A 88 -16.50 28.60 17.95
C VAL A 88 -15.83 29.98 17.84
N GLY A 89 -15.46 30.40 16.62
CA GLY A 89 -14.82 31.70 16.40
C GLY A 89 -14.11 31.89 15.05
N VAL A 90 -13.85 30.81 14.30
CA VAL A 90 -13.17 30.91 12.99
C VAL A 90 -14.21 31.02 11.87
N GLU A 91 -14.47 32.22 11.35
CA GLU A 91 -15.44 32.45 10.26
C GLU A 91 -15.08 31.66 8.97
N PRO A 92 -16.05 31.20 8.17
CA PRO A 92 -15.79 30.55 6.88
C PRO A 92 -15.12 31.49 5.87
N GLU A 93 -14.35 30.95 4.93
CA GLU A 93 -13.67 31.73 3.89
C GLU A 93 -14.43 31.65 2.56
N VAL A 94 -15.03 32.75 2.09
CA VAL A 94 -15.81 32.72 0.84
C VAL A 94 -14.95 32.34 -0.37
N GLY A 95 -15.40 31.39 -1.18
CA GLY A 95 -14.76 30.99 -2.43
C GLY A 95 -13.52 30.11 -2.25
N LEU A 96 -13.32 29.52 -1.07
CA LEU A 96 -12.26 28.54 -0.82
C LEU A 96 -12.86 27.23 -0.32
N ALA A 97 -12.76 26.19 -1.16
CA ALA A 97 -13.18 24.83 -0.83
C ALA A 97 -14.64 24.73 -0.33
N ASP A 98 -15.55 25.45 -0.99
CA ASP A 98 -16.96 25.61 -0.63
C ASP A 98 -17.93 25.07 -1.70
N THR A 99 -17.43 24.32 -2.69
CA THR A 99 -18.26 23.83 -3.81
C THR A 99 -18.95 22.50 -3.52
N GLY A 100 -18.35 21.66 -2.66
CA GLY A 100 -18.81 20.29 -2.43
C GLY A 100 -18.40 19.30 -3.51
N ASP A 101 -17.55 19.71 -4.45
CA ASP A 101 -16.92 18.85 -5.44
C ASP A 101 -15.42 18.73 -5.14
N LEU A 102 -15.01 17.49 -4.86
CA LEU A 102 -13.66 17.19 -4.42
C LEU A 102 -12.61 17.54 -5.47
N GLN A 103 -12.96 17.47 -6.77
CA GLN A 103 -12.03 17.83 -7.85
C GLN A 103 -11.73 19.32 -7.92
N TYR A 104 -12.56 20.19 -7.33
CA TYR A 104 -12.32 21.64 -7.23
C TYR A 104 -11.79 22.03 -5.86
N ASP A 105 -12.40 21.51 -4.80
CA ASP A 105 -12.07 21.91 -3.44
C ASP A 105 -10.69 21.40 -3.00
N LEU A 106 -10.30 20.18 -3.41
CA LEU A 106 -9.03 19.59 -2.99
C LEU A 106 -7.80 20.31 -3.57
N PRO A 107 -7.74 20.64 -4.89
CA PRO A 107 -6.66 21.46 -5.43
C PRO A 107 -6.52 22.81 -4.74
N ASP A 108 -7.62 23.48 -4.39
CA ASP A 108 -7.56 24.78 -3.73
C ASP A 108 -6.96 24.68 -2.32
N LEU A 109 -7.37 23.66 -1.55
CA LEU A 109 -6.75 23.40 -0.24
C LEU A 109 -5.27 23.04 -0.36
N PHE A 110 -4.91 22.16 -1.30
CA PHE A 110 -3.52 21.76 -1.54
C PHE A 110 -2.66 22.98 -1.90
N LEU A 111 -3.16 23.88 -2.74
CA LEU A 111 -2.46 25.13 -3.08
C LEU A 111 -2.20 26.00 -1.85
N VAL A 112 -3.20 26.17 -0.98
CA VAL A 112 -3.03 26.98 0.23
C VAL A 112 -2.02 26.31 1.18
N ILE A 113 -2.05 24.97 1.31
CA ILE A 113 -1.07 24.23 2.12
C ILE A 113 0.32 24.40 1.54
N GLY A 114 0.49 24.19 0.23
CA GLY A 114 1.77 24.32 -0.46
C GLY A 114 2.36 25.71 -0.33
N LYS A 115 1.55 26.76 -0.50
CA LYS A 115 1.99 28.16 -0.30
C LYS A 115 2.36 28.45 1.15
N ALA A 116 1.60 27.94 2.11
CA ALA A 116 1.93 28.07 3.54
C ALA A 116 3.22 27.32 3.88
N ALA A 117 3.42 26.11 3.35
CA ALA A 117 4.63 25.31 3.54
C ALA A 117 5.86 26.04 2.96
N GLN A 118 5.74 26.53 1.72
CA GLN A 118 6.80 27.32 1.08
C GLN A 118 7.15 28.58 1.89
N ALA A 119 6.15 29.34 2.34
CA ALA A 119 6.38 30.54 3.16
C ALA A 119 7.02 30.20 4.52
N ALA A 120 6.76 29.01 5.06
CA ALA A 120 7.37 28.52 6.28
C ALA A 120 8.79 27.95 6.08
N GLY A 121 9.28 27.86 4.83
CA GLY A 121 10.54 27.18 4.52
C GLY A 121 10.49 25.67 4.78
N ARG A 122 9.31 25.06 4.64
CA ARG A 122 9.07 23.62 4.87
C ARG A 122 8.44 22.97 3.63
N GLY A 123 8.34 21.64 3.67
CA GLY A 123 7.50 20.88 2.74
C GLY A 123 6.42 20.06 3.46
N TRP A 124 5.49 19.52 2.69
CA TRP A 124 4.49 18.55 3.16
C TRP A 124 4.62 17.24 2.37
N ALA A 125 4.81 16.13 3.07
CA ALA A 125 4.75 14.80 2.49
C ALA A 125 3.45 14.11 2.86
N LEU A 126 2.68 13.74 1.83
CA LEU A 126 1.47 12.94 1.95
C LEU A 126 1.79 11.49 1.54
N LEU A 127 1.69 10.59 2.51
CA LEU A 127 1.93 9.16 2.33
C LEU A 127 0.58 8.44 2.37
N ILE A 128 0.26 7.69 1.31
CA ILE A 128 -1.02 6.97 1.21
C ILE A 128 -0.75 5.50 0.93
N ASP A 129 -1.14 4.63 1.85
CA ASP A 129 -1.12 3.18 1.63
C ASP A 129 -2.46 2.67 1.09
N GLU A 130 -2.39 1.52 0.41
CA GLU A 130 -3.53 0.83 -0.21
C GLU A 130 -4.37 1.74 -1.15
N VAL A 131 -3.70 2.59 -1.96
CA VAL A 131 -4.31 3.56 -2.89
C VAL A 131 -5.37 2.94 -3.82
N GLN A 132 -5.30 1.64 -4.11
CA GLN A 132 -6.29 0.96 -4.94
C GLN A 132 -7.71 0.94 -4.36
N TYR A 133 -7.89 1.26 -3.09
CA TYR A 133 -9.22 1.36 -2.45
C TYR A 133 -9.89 2.71 -2.62
N LEU A 134 -9.16 3.71 -3.13
CA LEU A 134 -9.77 4.99 -3.48
C LEU A 134 -10.77 4.80 -4.62
N SER A 135 -11.91 5.48 -4.51
CA SER A 135 -12.85 5.56 -5.62
C SER A 135 -12.20 6.27 -6.82
N ASN A 136 -12.72 6.04 -8.03
CA ASN A 136 -12.22 6.73 -9.22
C ASN A 136 -12.34 8.26 -9.08
N ALA A 137 -13.42 8.74 -8.45
CA ALA A 137 -13.63 10.16 -8.18
C ALA A 137 -12.58 10.73 -7.21
N ASP A 138 -12.28 10.01 -6.14
CA ASP A 138 -11.26 10.40 -5.16
C ASP A 138 -9.85 10.40 -5.75
N LEU A 139 -9.48 9.34 -6.46
CA LEU A 139 -8.19 9.25 -7.15
C LEU A 139 -8.04 10.37 -8.19
N SER A 140 -9.10 10.63 -8.97
CA SER A 140 -9.15 11.75 -9.93
C SER A 140 -8.90 13.09 -9.23
N ALA A 141 -9.58 13.39 -8.12
CA ALA A 141 -9.40 14.63 -7.39
C ALA A 141 -7.98 14.78 -6.82
N LEU A 142 -7.41 13.71 -6.27
CA LEU A 142 -6.02 13.70 -5.77
C LEU A 142 -5.03 14.00 -6.89
N ILE A 143 -5.21 13.39 -8.07
CA ILE A 143 -4.35 13.61 -9.23
C ILE A 143 -4.44 15.06 -9.72
N VAL A 144 -5.65 15.63 -9.78
CA VAL A 144 -5.85 17.04 -10.17
C VAL A 144 -5.14 17.99 -9.18
N ALA A 145 -5.27 17.73 -7.88
CA ALA A 145 -4.63 18.54 -6.85
C ALA A 145 -3.10 18.52 -6.99
N LEU A 146 -2.51 17.33 -7.15
CA LEU A 146 -1.06 17.17 -7.29
C LEU A 146 -0.52 17.72 -8.61
N HIS A 147 -1.28 17.62 -9.69
CA HIS A 147 -0.91 18.27 -10.95
C HIS A 147 -0.82 19.79 -10.79
N ARG A 148 -1.77 20.39 -10.05
CA ARG A 148 -1.76 21.84 -9.77
C ARG A 148 -0.59 22.24 -8.87
N ILE A 149 -0.25 21.43 -7.87
CA ILE A 149 0.98 21.62 -7.06
C ILE A 149 2.22 21.63 -7.95
N ALA A 150 2.35 20.65 -8.86
CA ALA A 150 3.51 20.53 -9.73
C ALA A 150 3.65 21.72 -10.68
N GLN A 151 2.54 22.22 -11.23
CA GLN A 151 2.53 23.41 -12.09
C GLN A 151 3.00 24.68 -11.36
N GLU A 152 2.64 24.82 -10.09
CA GLU A 152 3.01 25.98 -9.26
C GLU A 152 4.38 25.83 -8.57
N GLY A 153 5.03 24.66 -8.69
CA GLY A 153 6.33 24.40 -8.07
C GLY A 153 6.29 24.45 -6.53
N LEU A 154 5.18 24.04 -5.92
CA LEU A 154 4.99 24.09 -4.47
C LEU A 154 5.58 22.85 -3.77
N PRO A 155 6.07 22.97 -2.52
CA PRO A 155 6.79 21.90 -1.82
C PRO A 155 5.84 20.88 -1.18
N VAL A 156 5.01 20.23 -2.00
CA VAL A 156 4.13 19.13 -1.57
C VAL A 156 4.49 17.88 -2.37
N ILE A 157 4.78 16.79 -1.66
CA ILE A 157 5.14 15.51 -2.27
C ILE A 157 4.11 14.44 -1.91
N LEU A 158 3.77 13.58 -2.87
CA LEU A 158 2.97 12.38 -2.65
C LEU A 158 3.85 11.14 -2.84
N VAL A 159 3.78 10.22 -1.86
CA VAL A 159 4.19 8.83 -2.06
C VAL A 159 3.01 7.93 -1.74
N GLY A 160 2.43 7.33 -2.77
CA GLY A 160 1.41 6.31 -2.62
C GLY A 160 2.00 4.91 -2.69
N ALA A 161 1.32 3.93 -2.11
CA ALA A 161 1.60 2.52 -2.34
C ALA A 161 0.31 1.73 -2.56
N GLY A 162 0.42 0.62 -3.29
CA GLY A 162 -0.67 -0.32 -3.43
C GLY A 162 -0.45 -1.36 -4.52
N LEU A 163 -1.53 -1.96 -4.99
CA LEU A 163 -1.47 -3.03 -5.99
C LEU A 163 -1.03 -2.53 -7.38
N PRO A 164 -0.42 -3.40 -8.22
CA PRO A 164 0.07 -3.01 -9.55
C PRO A 164 -0.96 -2.33 -10.47
N GLN A 165 -2.25 -2.64 -10.30
CA GLN A 165 -3.34 -2.04 -11.06
C GLN A 165 -3.48 -0.52 -10.91
N ILE A 166 -2.87 0.10 -9.90
CA ILE A 166 -2.95 1.55 -9.66
C ILE A 166 -2.47 2.35 -10.88
N ALA A 167 -1.41 1.91 -11.58
CA ALA A 167 -0.93 2.61 -12.77
C ALA A 167 -2.03 2.75 -13.83
N ARG A 168 -2.76 1.66 -14.10
CA ARG A 168 -3.90 1.67 -15.02
C ARG A 168 -5.03 2.57 -14.51
N LEU A 169 -5.41 2.43 -13.24
CA LEU A 169 -6.49 3.24 -12.64
C LEU A 169 -6.18 4.74 -12.68
N ALA A 170 -4.92 5.12 -12.46
CA ALA A 170 -4.47 6.51 -12.53
C ALA A 170 -4.56 7.07 -13.96
N GLY A 171 -4.10 6.31 -14.96
CA GLY A 171 -4.21 6.69 -16.38
C GLY A 171 -5.66 6.79 -16.87
N GLU A 172 -6.53 5.87 -16.43
CA GLU A 172 -7.98 5.91 -16.70
C GLU A 172 -8.66 7.12 -16.04
N ALA A 173 -8.24 7.49 -14.82
CA ALA A 173 -8.78 8.66 -14.12
C ALA A 173 -8.36 9.98 -14.79
N LYS A 174 -7.07 10.13 -15.14
CA LYS A 174 -6.53 11.27 -15.89
C LYS A 174 -5.33 10.84 -16.74
N SER A 175 -5.40 11.07 -18.05
CA SER A 175 -4.34 10.66 -19.00
C SER A 175 -2.95 11.25 -18.71
N TYR A 176 -2.86 12.41 -18.06
CA TYR A 176 -1.58 13.00 -17.68
C TYR A 176 -0.95 12.36 -16.43
N ALA A 177 -1.67 11.50 -15.69
CA ALA A 177 -1.16 10.82 -14.51
C ALA A 177 0.05 9.92 -14.80
N GLU A 178 0.13 9.36 -16.02
CA GLU A 178 1.25 8.55 -16.49
C GLU A 178 2.59 9.32 -16.48
N ARG A 179 2.53 10.65 -16.62
CA ARG A 179 3.70 11.55 -16.58
C ARG A 179 3.88 12.23 -15.23
N LEU A 180 2.85 12.21 -14.38
CA LEU A 180 2.88 12.85 -13.06
C LEU A 180 3.56 11.96 -12.01
N PHE A 181 3.46 10.63 -12.14
CA PHE A 181 4.01 9.69 -11.17
C PHE A 181 5.08 8.77 -11.77
N HIS A 182 6.08 8.47 -10.97
CA HIS A 182 6.93 7.29 -11.13
C HIS A 182 6.26 6.09 -10.47
N TYR A 183 6.30 4.94 -11.14
CA TYR A 183 5.70 3.67 -10.70
C TYR A 183 6.75 2.58 -10.44
N PRO A 184 7.63 2.74 -9.43
CA PRO A 184 8.63 1.72 -9.13
C PRO A 184 7.95 0.43 -8.64
N PRO A 185 8.31 -0.74 -9.21
CA PRO A 185 7.81 -2.02 -8.73
C PRO A 185 8.50 -2.40 -7.41
N ILE A 186 7.75 -2.99 -6.49
CA ILE A 186 8.21 -3.58 -5.24
C ILE A 186 7.79 -5.05 -5.24
N GLY A 187 8.79 -5.94 -5.22
CA GLY A 187 8.61 -7.38 -5.30
C GLY A 187 9.32 -8.12 -4.17
N ALA A 188 9.59 -9.41 -4.40
CA ALA A 188 10.49 -10.17 -3.55
C ALA A 188 11.89 -9.52 -3.50
N LEU A 189 12.57 -9.68 -2.37
CA LEU A 189 13.95 -9.28 -2.20
C LEU A 189 14.84 -10.18 -3.05
N ASP A 190 15.89 -9.60 -3.64
CA ASP A 190 16.95 -10.40 -4.24
C ASP A 190 17.68 -11.22 -3.17
N PRO A 191 18.37 -12.32 -3.53
CA PRO A 191 18.96 -13.21 -2.54
C PRO A 191 19.93 -12.53 -1.56
N VAL A 192 20.65 -11.49 -1.99
CA VAL A 192 21.59 -10.76 -1.13
C VAL A 192 20.82 -9.92 -0.12
N SER A 193 19.85 -9.13 -0.58
CA SER A 193 19.00 -8.33 0.31
C SER A 193 18.17 -9.19 1.26
N ALA A 194 17.63 -10.32 0.79
CA ALA A 194 16.89 -11.28 1.61
C ALA A 194 17.77 -11.89 2.70
N GLY A 195 19.00 -12.28 2.35
CA GLY A 195 19.99 -12.77 3.31
C GLY A 195 20.32 -11.74 4.38
N GLN A 196 20.60 -10.50 3.97
CA GLN A 196 20.90 -9.41 4.89
C GLN A 196 19.73 -9.07 5.83
N ALA A 197 18.49 -9.19 5.35
CA ALA A 197 17.30 -8.92 6.16
C ALA A 197 17.16 -9.89 7.35
N ILE A 198 17.73 -11.10 7.23
CA ILE A 198 17.74 -12.12 8.28
C ILE A 198 19.02 -12.01 9.11
N GLU A 199 20.18 -11.91 8.46
CA GLU A 199 21.49 -11.97 9.13
C GLU A 199 21.74 -10.75 10.04
N LYS A 200 21.35 -9.55 9.62
CA LYS A 200 21.56 -8.32 10.40
C LYS A 200 20.94 -8.37 11.80
N PRO A 201 19.63 -8.63 11.98
CA PRO A 201 19.04 -8.69 13.32
C PRO A 201 19.64 -9.81 14.18
N ILE A 202 20.03 -10.94 13.58
CA ILE A 202 20.71 -12.04 14.28
C ILE A 202 22.06 -11.58 14.86
N ILE A 203 22.85 -10.85 14.07
CA ILE A 203 24.14 -10.30 14.50
C ILE A 203 23.95 -9.21 15.58
N GLU A 204 22.93 -8.36 15.44
CA GLU A 204 22.60 -7.33 16.44
C GLU A 204 22.27 -7.95 17.81
N GLU A 205 21.67 -9.14 17.82
CA GLU A 205 21.41 -9.97 19.01
C GLU A 205 22.59 -10.89 19.39
N GLN A 206 23.79 -10.63 18.86
CA GLN A 206 25.04 -11.35 19.18
C GLN A 206 25.03 -12.85 18.83
N ALA A 207 24.23 -13.24 17.85
CA ALA A 207 24.16 -14.59 17.29
C ALA A 207 24.68 -14.62 15.84
N THR A 208 24.77 -15.81 15.25
CA THR A 208 25.21 -16.02 13.87
C THR A 208 24.31 -17.01 13.15
N ILE A 209 24.27 -16.94 11.82
CA ILE A 209 23.58 -17.91 10.97
C ILE A 209 24.54 -18.44 9.91
N THR A 210 24.54 -19.75 9.70
CA THR A 210 25.35 -20.38 8.66
C THR A 210 24.85 -19.98 7.27
N ALA A 211 25.78 -19.87 6.31
CA ALA A 211 25.43 -19.51 4.94
C ALA A 211 24.46 -20.51 4.29
N ASP A 212 24.48 -21.78 4.70
CA ASP A 212 23.61 -22.83 4.17
C ASP A 212 22.18 -22.69 4.69
N ALA A 213 22.01 -22.42 5.99
CA ALA A 213 20.71 -22.10 6.57
C ALA A 213 20.09 -20.86 5.90
N LEU A 214 20.89 -19.81 5.72
CA LEU A 214 20.44 -18.58 5.07
C LEU A 214 19.96 -18.82 3.64
N ARG A 215 20.73 -19.58 2.83
CA ARG A 215 20.33 -19.93 1.46
C ARG A 215 19.04 -20.74 1.42
N LEU A 216 18.87 -21.70 2.34
CA LEU A 216 17.65 -22.51 2.41
C LEU A 216 16.41 -21.64 2.68
N ILE A 217 16.48 -20.75 3.67
CA ILE A 217 15.36 -19.85 4.01
C ILE A 217 15.02 -18.96 2.82
N VAL A 218 16.02 -18.35 2.17
CA VAL A 218 15.80 -17.46 1.01
C VAL A 218 15.18 -18.21 -0.17
N GLU A 219 15.68 -19.41 -0.50
CA GLU A 219 15.17 -20.23 -1.61
C GLU A 219 13.69 -20.58 -1.40
N ARG A 220 13.36 -21.06 -0.21
CA ARG A 220 12.04 -21.60 0.09
C ARG A 220 10.98 -20.53 0.29
N THR A 221 11.36 -19.38 0.84
CA THR A 221 10.49 -18.19 0.95
C THR A 221 10.37 -17.42 -0.37
N LYS A 222 11.20 -17.76 -1.37
CA LYS A 222 11.31 -17.06 -2.66
C LYS A 222 11.62 -15.56 -2.49
N GLY A 223 12.34 -15.20 -1.43
CA GLY A 223 12.68 -13.81 -1.09
C GLY A 223 11.49 -12.94 -0.66
N TYR A 224 10.33 -13.53 -0.37
CA TYR A 224 9.14 -12.78 0.01
C TYR A 224 9.24 -12.26 1.46
N PRO A 225 9.25 -10.94 1.70
CA PRO A 225 9.59 -10.34 3.00
C PRO A 225 8.84 -10.91 4.20
N PHE A 226 7.51 -11.05 4.09
CA PHE A 226 6.72 -11.60 5.19
C PHE A 226 7.10 -13.05 5.51
N PHE A 227 7.37 -13.90 4.50
CA PHE A 227 7.77 -15.29 4.75
C PHE A 227 9.20 -15.41 5.26
N LEU A 228 10.09 -14.52 4.81
CA LEU A 228 11.44 -14.42 5.38
C LEU A 228 11.37 -14.14 6.88
N GLN A 229 10.51 -13.20 7.29
CA GLN A 229 10.32 -12.85 8.70
C GLN A 229 9.73 -13.99 9.52
N GLU A 230 8.64 -14.60 9.05
CA GLU A 230 7.98 -15.71 9.77
C GLU A 230 8.96 -16.88 9.96
N TRP A 231 9.64 -17.31 8.90
CA TRP A 231 10.56 -18.44 8.99
C TRP A 231 11.80 -18.10 9.82
N ALA A 232 12.41 -16.93 9.63
CA ALA A 232 13.53 -16.51 10.46
C ALA A 232 13.15 -16.46 11.95
N SER A 233 11.92 -16.06 12.28
CA SER A 233 11.42 -16.07 13.65
C SER A 233 11.29 -17.49 14.23
N VAL A 234 10.78 -18.45 13.45
CA VAL A 234 10.68 -19.85 13.91
C VAL A 234 12.07 -20.44 14.10
N VAL A 235 12.98 -20.24 13.14
CA VAL A 235 14.37 -20.70 13.22
C VAL A 235 15.09 -20.12 14.43
N TRP A 236 14.89 -18.83 14.70
CA TRP A 236 15.45 -18.18 15.88
C TRP A 236 14.99 -18.84 17.20
N ASN A 237 13.71 -19.19 17.28
CA ASN A 237 13.13 -19.81 18.47
C ASN A 237 13.54 -21.28 18.65
N ASP A 238 13.74 -21.99 17.54
CA ASP A 238 14.09 -23.42 17.55
C ASP A 238 15.59 -23.68 17.77
N ALA A 239 16.44 -22.71 17.39
CA ALA A 239 17.88 -22.85 17.51
C ALA A 239 18.31 -23.05 18.97
N ALA A 240 19.05 -24.12 19.22
CA ALA A 240 19.48 -24.50 20.58
C ALA A 240 20.63 -23.63 21.12
N GLY A 241 21.26 -22.81 20.29
CA GLY A 241 22.46 -22.05 20.64
C GLY A 241 22.63 -20.79 19.78
N PRO A 242 23.73 -20.05 19.99
CA PRO A 242 23.95 -18.75 19.35
C PRO A 242 24.32 -18.86 17.86
N GLU A 243 24.55 -20.07 17.34
CA GLU A 243 24.79 -20.31 15.92
C GLU A 243 23.64 -21.11 15.33
N ILE A 244 22.90 -20.49 14.41
CA ILE A 244 21.82 -21.11 13.64
C ILE A 244 22.41 -21.91 12.48
N GLN A 245 22.19 -23.22 12.50
CA GLN A 245 22.69 -24.17 11.52
C GLN A 245 21.62 -24.59 10.51
N LEU A 246 22.05 -25.28 9.44
CA LEU A 246 21.15 -25.76 8.40
C LEU A 246 20.02 -26.64 8.98
N ALA A 247 20.34 -27.49 9.95
CA ALA A 247 19.37 -28.38 10.58
C ALA A 247 18.24 -27.60 11.29
N ASP A 248 18.55 -26.46 11.92
CA ASP A 248 17.55 -25.61 12.55
C ASP A 248 16.57 -25.05 11.50
N ALA A 249 17.10 -24.59 10.36
CA ALA A 249 16.29 -24.11 9.23
C ALA A 249 15.43 -25.20 8.59
N GLU A 250 15.94 -26.43 8.47
CA GLU A 250 15.19 -27.58 7.95
C GLU A 250 14.07 -28.00 8.90
N ASN A 251 14.36 -28.09 10.20
CA ASN A 251 13.39 -28.49 11.23
C ASN A 251 12.25 -27.47 11.33
N ALA A 252 12.58 -26.17 11.32
CA ALA A 252 11.62 -25.08 11.38
C ALA A 252 10.67 -25.03 10.17
N TYR A 253 10.99 -25.69 9.05
CA TYR A 253 10.18 -25.58 7.83
C TYR A 253 8.75 -26.10 8.01
N THR A 254 8.60 -27.26 8.66
CA THR A 254 7.28 -27.89 8.83
C THR A 254 6.40 -27.06 9.76
N GLU A 255 6.99 -26.54 10.85
CA GLU A 255 6.28 -25.64 11.76
C GLU A 255 5.90 -24.32 11.08
N THR A 256 6.83 -23.68 10.37
CA THR A 256 6.58 -22.43 9.64
C THR A 256 5.44 -22.61 8.63
N LEU A 257 5.45 -23.72 7.88
CA LEU A 257 4.40 -23.99 6.89
C LEU A 257 3.03 -24.19 7.56
N ALA A 258 2.99 -24.87 8.70
CA ALA A 258 1.75 -25.03 9.47
C ALA A 258 1.22 -23.68 9.98
N LEU A 259 2.09 -22.81 10.50
CA LEU A 259 1.72 -21.45 10.93
C LEU A 259 1.17 -20.60 9.78
N LEU A 260 1.82 -20.67 8.61
CA LEU A 260 1.35 -19.98 7.41
C LEU A 260 0.01 -20.54 6.92
N ASP A 261 -0.18 -21.86 6.97
CA ASP A 261 -1.41 -22.54 6.55
C ASP A 261 -2.59 -22.16 7.47
N ASP A 262 -2.42 -22.29 8.79
CA ASP A 262 -3.47 -22.05 9.79
C ASP A 262 -3.79 -20.56 9.99
N GLY A 263 -2.80 -19.69 9.79
CA GLY A 263 -2.96 -18.23 9.92
C GLY A 263 -3.13 -17.55 8.56
N PHE A 264 -2.00 -17.29 7.91
CA PHE A 264 -1.93 -16.37 6.77
C PHE A 264 -2.76 -16.83 5.55
N PHE A 265 -2.68 -18.10 5.16
CA PHE A 265 -3.40 -18.62 4.00
C PHE A 265 -4.87 -18.92 4.31
N LYS A 266 -5.18 -19.45 5.48
CA LYS A 266 -6.57 -19.68 5.93
C LYS A 266 -7.38 -18.39 5.92
N VAL A 267 -6.88 -17.32 6.53
CA VAL A 267 -7.57 -16.01 6.58
C VAL A 267 -7.83 -15.46 5.17
N ARG A 268 -6.95 -15.74 4.20
CA ARG A 268 -7.18 -15.37 2.80
C ARG A 268 -8.32 -16.17 2.19
N ILE A 269 -8.35 -17.49 2.37
CA ILE A 269 -9.43 -18.32 1.85
C ILE A 269 -10.78 -18.02 2.49
N ASP A 270 -10.82 -17.70 3.78
CA ASP A 270 -12.07 -17.38 4.49
C ASP A 270 -12.77 -16.12 3.95
N ARG A 271 -12.04 -15.25 3.24
CA ARG A 271 -12.60 -14.07 2.54
C ARG A 271 -13.25 -14.42 1.19
N LEU A 272 -13.08 -15.64 0.70
CA LEU A 272 -13.60 -16.10 -0.58
C LEU A 272 -14.95 -16.79 -0.41
N THR A 273 -15.86 -16.52 -1.34
CA THR A 273 -17.08 -17.29 -1.53
C THR A 273 -16.74 -18.68 -2.06
N LYS A 274 -17.67 -19.63 -1.91
CA LYS A 274 -17.48 -21.00 -2.43
C LYS A 274 -17.09 -21.03 -3.91
N ALA A 275 -17.69 -20.18 -4.75
CA ALA A 275 -17.39 -20.12 -6.18
C ALA A 275 -15.97 -19.58 -6.45
N GLU A 276 -15.51 -18.62 -5.66
CA GLU A 276 -14.15 -18.06 -5.76
C GLU A 276 -13.09 -19.06 -5.27
N VAL A 277 -13.37 -19.82 -4.21
CA VAL A 277 -12.49 -20.91 -3.76
C VAL A 277 -12.34 -21.97 -4.86
N GLN A 278 -13.43 -22.39 -5.52
CA GLN A 278 -13.35 -23.33 -6.64
C GLN A 278 -12.51 -22.78 -7.80
N PHE A 279 -12.61 -21.48 -8.08
CA PHE A 279 -11.81 -20.82 -9.11
C PHE A 279 -10.32 -20.83 -8.77
N VAL A 280 -9.96 -20.39 -7.56
CA VAL A 280 -8.56 -20.38 -7.08
C VAL A 280 -7.97 -21.80 -7.01
N LYS A 281 -8.78 -22.78 -6.60
CA LYS A 281 -8.38 -24.18 -6.58
C LYS A 281 -8.11 -24.73 -7.97
N ALA A 282 -8.97 -24.43 -8.95
CA ALA A 282 -8.76 -24.84 -10.33
C ALA A 282 -7.46 -24.26 -10.91
N ILE A 283 -7.14 -23.00 -10.58
CA ILE A 283 -5.85 -22.38 -10.93
C ILE A 283 -4.68 -23.15 -10.32
N ALA A 284 -4.73 -23.44 -9.01
CA ALA A 284 -3.64 -24.15 -8.32
C ALA A 284 -3.41 -25.58 -8.85
N GLN A 285 -4.42 -26.23 -9.41
CA GLN A 285 -4.29 -27.57 -10.00
C GLN A 285 -3.56 -27.58 -11.36
N LEU A 286 -3.43 -26.42 -12.02
CA LEU A 286 -2.68 -26.31 -13.28
C LEU A 286 -1.16 -26.37 -13.07
N GLY A 287 -0.68 -26.44 -11.82
CA GLY A 287 0.74 -26.48 -11.48
C GLY A 287 1.26 -25.12 -11.04
N ASP A 288 2.46 -24.78 -11.47
CA ASP A 288 3.09 -23.49 -11.16
C ASP A 288 2.78 -22.49 -12.28
N GLY A 289 2.47 -21.26 -11.87
CA GLY A 289 2.08 -20.18 -12.77
C GLY A 289 3.26 -19.59 -13.57
N PRO A 290 2.97 -18.59 -14.44
CA PRO A 290 1.67 -17.96 -14.65
C PRO A 290 0.66 -18.84 -15.41
N TYR A 291 -0.63 -18.57 -15.21
CA TYR A 291 -1.75 -19.40 -15.67
C TYR A 291 -2.53 -18.71 -16.79
N ALA A 292 -2.68 -19.36 -17.94
CA ALA A 292 -3.48 -18.82 -19.03
C ALA A 292 -4.98 -18.89 -18.70
N MET A 293 -5.72 -17.81 -18.99
CA MET A 293 -7.17 -17.77 -18.78
C MET A 293 -7.93 -18.83 -19.60
N ALA A 294 -7.36 -19.26 -20.73
CA ALA A 294 -7.91 -20.35 -21.54
C ALA A 294 -7.85 -21.69 -20.80
N ASP A 295 -6.71 -22.00 -20.18
CA ASP A 295 -6.51 -23.27 -19.47
C ASP A 295 -7.37 -23.34 -18.20
N ILE A 296 -7.51 -22.22 -17.49
CA ILE A 296 -8.42 -22.11 -16.33
C ILE A 296 -9.87 -22.37 -16.77
N ALA A 297 -10.29 -21.78 -17.89
CA ALA A 297 -11.64 -21.96 -18.42
C ALA A 297 -11.90 -23.42 -18.83
N GLN A 298 -10.92 -24.07 -19.45
CA GLN A 298 -10.97 -25.49 -19.80
C GLN A 298 -11.05 -26.38 -18.56
N ALA A 299 -10.17 -26.17 -17.56
CA ALA A 299 -10.17 -26.93 -16.31
C ALA A 299 -11.50 -26.84 -15.56
N MET A 300 -12.17 -25.68 -15.63
CA MET A 300 -13.47 -25.47 -15.00
C MET A 300 -14.67 -25.83 -15.90
N SER A 301 -14.45 -26.26 -17.15
CA SER A 301 -15.49 -26.49 -18.15
C SER A 301 -16.45 -25.29 -18.31
N ARG A 302 -15.88 -24.08 -18.35
CA ARG A 302 -16.62 -22.80 -18.45
C ARG A 302 -16.03 -21.92 -19.55
N THR A 303 -16.75 -20.88 -19.95
CA THR A 303 -16.22 -19.90 -20.91
C THR A 303 -15.44 -18.81 -20.17
N GLN A 304 -14.43 -18.21 -20.82
CA GLN A 304 -13.68 -17.10 -20.22
C GLN A 304 -14.61 -15.93 -19.83
N LYS A 305 -15.64 -15.66 -20.64
CA LYS A 305 -16.63 -14.62 -20.38
C LYS A 305 -17.42 -14.87 -19.09
N SER A 306 -17.80 -16.13 -18.79
CA SER A 306 -18.54 -16.44 -17.57
C SER A 306 -17.67 -16.39 -16.31
N LEU A 307 -16.35 -16.53 -16.45
CA LEU A 307 -15.39 -16.41 -15.35
C LEU A 307 -14.97 -14.96 -15.05
N GLY A 308 -15.32 -14.00 -15.92
CA GLY A 308 -14.97 -12.58 -15.76
C GLY A 308 -15.32 -11.99 -14.38
N PRO A 309 -16.57 -12.11 -13.89
CA PRO A 309 -16.96 -11.57 -12.58
C PRO A 309 -16.17 -12.20 -11.41
N VAL A 310 -15.99 -13.51 -11.41
CA VAL A 310 -15.22 -14.22 -10.36
C VAL A 310 -13.76 -13.80 -10.40
N ARG A 311 -13.15 -13.76 -11.58
CA ARG A 311 -11.78 -13.25 -11.77
C ARG A 311 -11.63 -11.84 -11.21
N SER A 312 -12.50 -10.91 -11.58
CA SER A 312 -12.43 -9.52 -11.10
C SER A 312 -12.56 -9.43 -9.59
N SER A 313 -13.46 -10.21 -8.98
CA SER A 313 -13.64 -10.26 -7.53
C SER A 313 -12.41 -10.83 -6.81
N VAL A 314 -11.83 -11.93 -7.32
CA VAL A 314 -10.62 -12.56 -6.74
C VAL A 314 -9.38 -11.66 -6.88
N ILE A 315 -9.27 -10.89 -7.97
CA ILE A 315 -8.25 -9.83 -8.14
C ILE A 315 -8.48 -8.71 -7.13
N ALA A 316 -9.72 -8.22 -6.99
CA ALA A 316 -10.05 -7.15 -6.04
C ALA A 316 -9.75 -7.56 -4.58
N LYS A 317 -9.98 -8.83 -4.23
CA LYS A 317 -9.61 -9.40 -2.92
C LYS A 317 -8.11 -9.63 -2.75
N GLY A 318 -7.34 -9.46 -3.82
CA GLY A 318 -5.88 -9.56 -3.84
C GLY A 318 -5.37 -10.98 -3.70
N MET A 319 -6.08 -11.99 -4.22
CA MET A 319 -5.57 -13.39 -4.24
C MET A 319 -4.77 -13.70 -5.49
N ILE A 320 -5.15 -13.09 -6.61
CA ILE A 320 -4.46 -13.22 -7.89
C ILE A 320 -4.28 -11.85 -8.52
N TYR A 321 -3.38 -11.74 -9.47
CA TYR A 321 -3.19 -10.54 -10.28
C TYR A 321 -2.96 -10.92 -11.75
N SER A 322 -3.12 -9.96 -12.65
CA SER A 322 -2.78 -10.14 -14.07
C SER A 322 -1.30 -9.87 -14.26
N THR A 323 -0.54 -10.86 -14.71
CA THR A 323 0.87 -10.68 -15.09
C THR A 323 0.98 -9.99 -16.45
N ASP A 324 0.24 -10.51 -17.43
CA ASP A 324 0.13 -10.02 -18.80
C ASP A 324 -1.31 -10.15 -19.32
N HIS A 325 -1.57 -9.70 -20.55
CA HIS A 325 -2.85 -9.88 -21.23
C HIS A 325 -3.21 -11.38 -21.33
N GLY A 326 -4.21 -11.79 -20.55
CA GLY A 326 -4.76 -13.16 -20.58
C GLY A 326 -4.09 -14.14 -19.62
N TYR A 327 -3.13 -13.69 -18.81
CA TYR A 327 -2.46 -14.52 -17.81
C TYR A 327 -2.73 -14.02 -16.39
N LEU A 328 -2.80 -14.95 -15.46
CA LEU A 328 -3.01 -14.71 -14.03
C LEU A 328 -1.91 -15.39 -13.23
N ASP A 329 -1.60 -14.86 -12.06
CA ASP A 329 -0.74 -15.53 -11.09
C ASP A 329 -1.20 -15.22 -9.66
N PHE A 330 -0.78 -16.03 -8.70
CA PHE A 330 -1.08 -15.80 -7.29
C PHE A 330 -0.32 -14.59 -6.75
N SER A 331 -1.02 -13.79 -5.94
CA SER A 331 -0.44 -12.57 -5.37
C SER A 331 0.59 -12.84 -4.27
N VAL A 332 0.70 -14.08 -3.81
CA VAL A 332 1.64 -14.52 -2.78
C VAL A 332 2.22 -15.88 -3.17
N PRO A 333 3.54 -16.09 -2.97
CA PRO A 333 4.14 -17.40 -3.14
C PRO A 333 3.52 -18.46 -2.23
N LEU A 334 3.74 -19.74 -2.56
CA LEU A 334 3.28 -20.92 -1.81
C LEU A 334 1.75 -21.07 -1.68
N PHE A 335 0.96 -20.11 -2.17
CA PHE A 335 -0.50 -20.19 -2.08
C PHE A 335 -1.07 -21.28 -3.00
N ALA A 336 -0.48 -21.52 -4.17
CA ALA A 336 -0.82 -22.66 -5.02
C ALA A 336 -0.57 -24.00 -4.29
N ASP A 337 0.57 -24.11 -3.60
CA ASP A 337 0.91 -25.30 -2.81
C ASP A 337 -0.07 -25.51 -1.66
N TYR A 338 -0.41 -24.43 -0.96
CA TYR A 338 -1.44 -24.43 0.09
C TYR A 338 -2.79 -24.94 -0.46
N MET A 339 -3.24 -24.41 -1.60
CA MET A 339 -4.49 -24.86 -2.23
C MET A 339 -4.47 -26.34 -2.62
N ARG A 340 -3.31 -26.86 -3.05
CA ARG A 340 -3.13 -28.29 -3.35
C ARG A 340 -3.16 -29.15 -2.07
N ARG A 341 -2.63 -28.66 -0.95
CA ARG A 341 -2.69 -29.36 0.36
C ARG A 341 -4.10 -29.42 0.94
N GLN A 342 -4.93 -28.40 0.69
CA GLN A 342 -6.29 -28.29 1.26
C GLN A 342 -7.36 -29.15 0.57
N GLY A 343 -7.02 -29.83 -0.53
CA GLY A 343 -7.89 -30.83 -1.16
C GLY A 343 -8.87 -30.25 -2.12
#